data_AF-A0A350YBL2-F1
#
_entry.id   AF-A0A350YBL2-F1
#
_cell.length_a   1.000
_cell.length_b   1.000
_cell.length_c   1.000
_cell.angle_alpha   90.00
_cell.angle_beta   90.00
_cell.angle_gamma   90.00
#
_symmetry.space_group_name_H-M   'P 1'
#
loop_
_entity.id
_entity.type
_entity.pdbx_description
1 polymer ?
#
loop_
_entity_poly.entity_id
_entity_poly.type
_entity_poly.pdbx_seq_one_letter_code
_entity_poly.pdbx_strand_id
1 'polypeptide(L)'
;MIWRKLLVSILLNVVELLSDNSPVLIIKNEKQDRQCEVNERQLRGEFTNLKDTLATNLATNRGLAEIKDTIQNYISRLPHVGTPLPKLWVRVRYALDNYSRNYISVEEYCNVCQLNNLTDRKEMLRLSRYLHDLGVCLHFQDDPTLKHYVILKPEWGTAAVYKVLDNQTVNKNLGCFTQAHLKDIWQDSDYSDMQDELLQLMMRFKLCYLIPHRSYHYIAPQLLAIDQLDYTWDESNNLILRYKYKFIPKGIITRFIVETHPWIDQQKLVWRSGVILNKDQTRAEVIEYYNQREIKIRVSGNRKKELLAVVTYELEKIHKSYERLQYDTLVPCNCETCQGSQNPHAYLLEALYKRLNAGRYQIECENSYEMVDVRRLIDDVNELYV
;
A
#
# COMPACT_ATOMS: atom_id res chain seq x y z
N MET A 1 -7.31 27.20 11.94
CA MET A 1 -8.51 26.34 11.80
C MET A 1 -8.45 25.45 10.56
N ILE A 2 -8.16 26.00 9.37
CA ILE A 2 -8.13 25.26 8.08
C ILE A 2 -7.12 24.10 8.06
N TRP A 3 -5.88 24.31 8.51
CA TRP A 3 -4.83 23.28 8.54
C TRP A 3 -5.18 22.07 9.43
N ARG A 4 -5.84 22.30 10.57
CA ARG A 4 -6.25 21.23 11.49
C ARG A 4 -7.35 20.36 10.88
N LYS A 5 -8.32 20.99 10.21
CA LYS A 5 -9.39 20.29 9.48
C LYS A 5 -8.82 19.40 8.38
N LEU A 6 -7.85 19.92 7.62
CA LEU A 6 -7.21 19.17 6.54
C LEU A 6 -6.48 17.93 7.06
N LEU A 7 -5.71 18.06 8.15
CA LEU A 7 -4.98 16.94 8.76
C LEU A 7 -5.91 15.85 9.31
N VAL A 8 -6.99 16.22 10.00
CA VAL A 8 -7.97 15.25 10.54
C VAL A 8 -8.64 14.49 9.40
N SER A 9 -9.10 15.19 8.35
CA SER A 9 -9.72 14.53 7.19
C SER A 9 -8.73 13.61 6.46
N ILE A 10 -7.46 14.02 6.29
CA ILE A 10 -6.42 13.16 5.70
C ILE A 10 -6.25 11.86 6.51
N LEU A 11 -6.14 11.96 7.84
CA LEU A 11 -5.98 10.77 8.69
C LEU A 11 -7.20 9.85 8.62
N LEU A 12 -8.42 10.41 8.60
CA LEU A 12 -9.64 9.61 8.49
C LEU A 12 -9.76 8.90 7.14
N ASN A 13 -9.38 9.54 6.03
CA ASN A 13 -9.29 8.88 4.72
C ASN A 13 -8.26 7.74 4.75
N VAL A 14 -7.11 7.92 5.40
CA VAL A 14 -6.11 6.85 5.55
C VAL A 14 -6.69 5.67 6.33
N VAL A 15 -7.40 5.91 7.44
CA VAL A 15 -8.03 4.84 8.22
C VAL A 15 -9.10 4.11 7.40
N GLU A 16 -9.92 4.82 6.62
CA GLU A 16 -10.93 4.19 5.77
C GLU A 16 -10.32 3.31 4.66
N LEU A 17 -9.14 3.65 4.16
CA LEU A 17 -8.45 2.88 3.13
C LEU A 17 -7.70 1.65 3.68
N LEU A 18 -7.20 1.75 4.92
CA LEU A 18 -6.34 0.72 5.53
C LEU A 18 -7.08 -0.15 6.54
N SER A 19 -8.34 0.11 6.82
CA SER A 19 -9.15 -0.70 7.72
C SER A 19 -10.50 -1.03 7.10
N ASP A 20 -10.98 -2.24 7.35
CA ASP A 20 -12.34 -2.65 6.99
C ASP A 20 -13.33 -2.04 8.00
N ASN A 21 -13.49 -0.72 7.91
CA ASN A 21 -14.46 0.06 8.69
C ASN A 21 -14.29 -0.01 10.22
N SER A 22 -13.06 -0.18 10.70
CA SER A 22 -12.76 -0.24 12.14
C SER A 22 -13.31 1.01 12.87
N PRO A 23 -13.90 0.87 14.07
CA PRO A 23 -14.41 2.01 14.85
C PRO A 23 -13.33 3.05 15.12
N VAL A 24 -13.64 4.33 14.86
CA VAL A 24 -12.72 5.46 15.07
C VAL A 24 -13.22 6.36 16.17
N LEU A 25 -12.30 6.77 17.04
CA LEU A 25 -12.51 7.79 18.07
C LEU A 25 -11.58 8.95 17.81
N ILE A 26 -12.09 10.18 17.83
CA ILE A 26 -11.26 11.39 17.77
C ILE A 26 -11.01 11.90 19.17
N ILE A 27 -9.75 11.91 19.60
CA ILE A 27 -9.33 12.47 20.89
C ILE A 27 -8.78 13.89 20.68
N LYS A 28 -9.55 14.89 21.11
CA LYS A 28 -9.21 16.31 21.04
C LYS A 28 -8.38 16.68 22.27
N ASN A 29 -7.06 16.50 22.18
CA ASN A 29 -6.15 16.90 23.24
C ASN A 29 -5.98 18.44 23.27
N GLU A 30 -6.32 19.04 24.41
CA GLU A 30 -6.20 20.44 24.71
C GLU A 30 -4.80 20.77 25.23
N LYS A 31 -4.22 21.86 24.73
CA LYS A 31 -2.92 22.36 25.18
C LYS A 31 -3.13 23.70 25.88
N GLN A 32 -2.72 23.80 27.15
CA GLN A 32 -2.96 24.98 27.98
C GLN A 32 -4.45 25.35 28.08
N ASP A 33 -5.31 24.32 28.22
CA ASP A 33 -6.79 24.43 28.25
C ASP A 33 -7.41 25.18 27.05
N ARG A 34 -6.67 25.25 25.95
CA ARG A 34 -7.20 25.72 24.67
C ARG A 34 -7.94 24.57 24.01
N GLN A 35 -9.26 24.72 23.94
CA GLN A 35 -10.13 23.78 23.24
C GLN A 35 -9.71 23.61 21.77
N CYS A 36 -9.82 22.38 21.29
CA CYS A 36 -9.61 22.07 19.89
C CYS A 36 -10.98 21.88 19.24
N GLU A 37 -11.36 22.78 18.33
CA GLU A 37 -12.61 22.64 17.58
C GLU A 37 -12.40 21.82 16.30
N VAL A 38 -13.33 20.89 16.07
CA VAL A 38 -13.43 20.06 14.87
C VAL A 38 -14.90 20.04 14.46
N ASN A 39 -15.19 20.11 13.15
CA ASN A 39 -16.57 20.05 12.67
C ASN A 39 -17.08 18.60 12.69
N GLU A 40 -17.52 18.16 13.87
CA GLU A 40 -17.96 16.78 14.12
C GLU A 40 -19.16 16.37 13.27
N ARG A 41 -20.12 17.28 13.04
CA ARG A 41 -21.31 16.99 12.22
C ARG A 41 -20.92 16.64 10.78
N GLN A 42 -20.03 17.43 10.18
CA GLN A 42 -19.53 17.16 8.84
C GLN A 42 -18.76 15.84 8.81
N LEU A 43 -17.83 15.62 9.75
CA LEU A 43 -17.02 14.40 9.77
C LEU A 43 -17.87 13.13 9.96
N ARG A 44 -18.89 13.16 10.81
CA ARG A 44 -19.81 12.02 10.98
C ARG A 44 -20.67 11.76 9.73
N GLY A 45 -20.93 12.79 8.91
CA GLY A 45 -21.59 12.63 7.62
C GLY A 45 -20.68 12.01 6.56
N GLU A 46 -19.37 12.28 6.63
CA GLU A 46 -18.37 11.75 5.69
C GLU A 46 -17.86 10.35 6.09
N PHE A 47 -17.68 10.08 7.39
CA PHE A 47 -17.04 8.87 7.91
C PHE A 47 -17.98 8.10 8.86
N THR A 48 -18.59 7.02 8.36
CA THR A 48 -19.60 6.23 9.10
C THR A 48 -19.03 5.40 10.26
N ASN A 49 -17.71 5.15 10.24
CA ASN A 49 -16.97 4.50 11.32
C ASN A 49 -16.53 5.46 12.43
N LEU A 50 -16.69 6.78 12.27
CA LEU A 50 -16.44 7.74 13.35
C LEU A 50 -17.52 7.61 14.42
N LYS A 51 -17.17 6.97 15.55
CA LYS A 51 -18.11 6.65 16.61
C LYS A 51 -18.23 7.75 17.65
N ASP A 52 -17.11 8.28 18.14
CA ASP A 52 -17.10 9.35 19.14
C ASP A 52 -15.99 10.37 18.94
N THR A 53 -16.18 11.52 19.60
CA THR A 53 -15.21 12.59 19.68
C THR A 53 -15.15 13.09 21.11
N LEU A 54 -13.99 12.92 21.75
CA LEU A 54 -13.78 13.18 23.18
C LEU A 54 -12.78 14.31 23.35
N ALA A 55 -13.00 15.21 24.31
CA ALA A 55 -12.04 16.25 24.67
C ALA A 55 -11.25 15.84 25.91
N THR A 56 -9.96 16.17 25.95
CA THR A 56 -9.10 15.83 27.08
C THR A 56 -7.99 16.85 27.24
N ASN A 57 -7.43 16.97 28.43
CA ASN A 57 -6.15 17.62 28.64
C ASN A 57 -5.18 16.56 29.21
N LEU A 58 -4.31 16.03 28.34
CA LEU A 58 -3.37 14.98 28.72
C LEU A 58 -2.29 15.45 29.70
N ALA A 59 -2.06 16.77 29.85
CA ALA A 59 -1.12 17.29 30.86
C ALA A 59 -1.68 17.18 32.29
N THR A 60 -3.01 17.26 32.45
CA THR A 60 -3.69 17.13 33.74
C THR A 60 -4.46 15.81 33.87
N ASN A 61 -4.42 14.95 32.84
CA ASN A 61 -5.23 13.74 32.70
C ASN A 61 -6.76 13.97 32.76
N ARG A 62 -7.23 15.21 32.57
CA ARG A 62 -8.68 15.51 32.54
C ARG A 62 -9.35 14.79 31.37
N GLY A 63 -10.43 14.06 31.63
CA GLY A 63 -11.15 13.26 30.63
C GLY A 63 -10.49 11.93 30.26
N LEU A 64 -9.32 11.60 30.81
CA LEU A 64 -8.62 10.35 30.48
C LEU A 64 -9.40 9.10 30.92
N ALA A 65 -10.08 9.15 32.07
CA ALA A 65 -10.92 8.04 32.54
C ALA A 65 -12.06 7.74 31.55
N GLU A 66 -12.79 8.77 31.12
CA GLU A 66 -13.86 8.65 30.12
C GLU A 66 -13.36 8.08 28.79
N ILE A 67 -12.16 8.50 28.34
CA ILE A 67 -11.52 7.93 27.14
C ILE A 67 -11.26 6.44 27.32
N LYS A 68 -10.70 6.03 28.46
CA LYS A 68 -10.43 4.61 28.75
C LYS A 68 -11.71 3.79 28.77
N ASP A 69 -12.74 4.28 29.45
CA ASP A 69 -14.05 3.61 29.55
C ASP A 69 -14.69 3.49 28.16
N THR A 70 -14.61 4.54 27.34
CA THR A 70 -15.12 4.53 25.97
C THR A 70 -14.39 3.50 25.11
N ILE A 71 -13.06 3.47 25.16
CA ILE A 71 -12.26 2.48 24.43
C ILE A 71 -12.61 1.06 24.88
N GLN A 72 -12.72 0.80 26.19
CA GLN A 72 -13.10 -0.50 26.73
C GLN A 72 -14.50 -0.93 26.26
N ASN A 73 -15.46 0.00 26.24
CA ASN A 73 -16.81 -0.23 25.74
C ASN A 73 -16.83 -0.59 24.24
N TYR A 74 -16.01 0.07 23.41
CA TYR A 74 -15.93 -0.29 21.99
C TYR A 74 -15.25 -1.63 21.77
N ILE A 75 -14.11 -1.89 22.44
CA ILE A 75 -13.40 -3.17 22.32
C ILE A 75 -14.31 -4.33 22.71
N SER A 76 -15.03 -4.23 23.83
CA SER A 76 -15.93 -5.29 24.31
C SER A 76 -17.11 -5.59 23.37
N ARG A 77 -17.44 -4.69 22.44
CA ARG A 77 -18.55 -4.82 21.48
C ARG A 77 -18.08 -5.14 20.05
N LEU A 78 -16.78 -5.32 19.83
CA LEU A 78 -16.27 -5.70 18.52
C LEU A 78 -16.83 -7.08 18.12
N PRO A 79 -17.22 -7.31 16.84
CA PRO A 79 -17.92 -8.55 16.43
C PRO A 79 -17.17 -9.85 16.74
N HIS A 80 -15.84 -9.79 16.77
CA HIS A 80 -14.99 -10.95 17.04
C HIS A 80 -14.71 -11.17 18.54
N VAL A 81 -15.04 -10.20 19.39
CA VAL A 81 -14.86 -10.32 20.85
C VAL A 81 -16.00 -11.16 21.41
N GLY A 82 -15.64 -12.24 22.11
CA GLY A 82 -16.59 -13.26 22.58
C GLY A 82 -16.66 -14.49 21.68
N THR A 83 -16.04 -14.49 20.50
CA THR A 83 -15.91 -15.69 19.66
C THR A 83 -15.12 -16.76 20.42
N PRO A 84 -15.67 -17.98 20.60
CA PRO A 84 -15.00 -19.01 21.36
C PRO A 84 -13.75 -19.48 20.62
N LEU A 85 -12.60 -19.37 21.28
CA LEU A 85 -11.34 -19.93 20.80
C LEU A 85 -11.04 -21.26 21.52
N PRO A 86 -10.40 -22.23 20.85
CA PRO A 86 -9.94 -23.43 21.50
C PRO A 86 -9.04 -23.10 22.70
N LYS A 87 -9.32 -23.69 23.87
CA LYS A 87 -8.51 -23.47 25.09
C LYS A 87 -7.01 -23.73 24.86
N LEU A 88 -6.71 -24.67 23.97
CA LEU A 88 -5.34 -24.98 23.53
C LEU A 88 -4.67 -23.78 22.86
N TRP A 89 -5.36 -23.09 21.97
CA TRP A 89 -4.83 -21.92 21.26
C TRP A 89 -4.51 -20.78 22.21
N VAL A 90 -5.39 -20.54 23.20
CA VAL A 90 -5.16 -19.53 24.24
C VAL A 90 -3.92 -19.85 25.08
N ARG A 91 -3.73 -21.11 25.47
CA ARG A 91 -2.53 -21.54 26.21
C ARG A 91 -1.25 -21.37 25.41
N VAL A 92 -1.24 -21.79 24.15
CA VAL A 92 -0.08 -21.61 23.26
C VAL A 92 0.22 -20.12 23.08
N ARG A 93 -0.79 -19.30 22.77
CA ARG A 93 -0.62 -17.84 22.65
C ARG A 93 0.01 -17.24 23.91
N TYR A 94 -0.53 -17.58 25.08
CA TYR A 94 0.03 -17.10 26.35
C TYR A 94 1.50 -17.50 26.53
N ALA A 95 1.87 -18.73 26.15
CA ALA A 95 3.26 -19.17 26.19
C ALA A 95 4.17 -18.41 25.22
N LEU A 96 3.67 -18.05 24.03
CA LEU A 96 4.41 -17.26 23.04
C LEU A 96 4.56 -15.79 23.47
N ASP A 97 3.50 -15.17 24.01
CA ASP A 97 3.52 -13.78 24.49
C ASP A 97 4.53 -13.57 25.63
N ASN A 98 4.76 -14.61 26.43
CA ASN A 98 5.72 -14.60 27.55
C ASN A 98 7.10 -15.17 27.18
N TYR A 99 7.34 -15.46 25.91
CA TYR A 99 8.63 -15.97 25.46
C TYR A 99 9.65 -14.82 25.41
N SER A 100 10.86 -15.05 25.93
CA SER A 100 11.86 -13.98 26.06
C SER A 100 12.43 -13.53 24.71
N ARG A 101 12.60 -14.47 23.77
CA ARG A 101 13.19 -14.25 22.44
C ARG A 101 12.25 -13.47 21.52
N ASN A 102 12.82 -12.74 20.56
CA ASN A 102 12.04 -11.97 19.58
C ASN A 102 11.50 -12.84 18.43
N TYR A 103 12.16 -13.96 18.17
CA TYR A 103 11.80 -14.95 17.17
C TYR A 103 12.24 -16.35 17.63
N ILE A 104 11.64 -17.37 17.04
CA ILE A 104 11.96 -18.79 17.26
C ILE A 104 11.88 -19.56 15.93
N SER A 105 12.54 -20.71 15.81
CA SER A 105 12.33 -21.57 14.65
C SER A 105 10.93 -22.18 14.64
N VAL A 106 10.47 -22.67 13.50
CA VAL A 106 9.19 -23.39 13.41
C VAL A 106 9.21 -24.68 14.23
N GLU A 107 10.34 -25.36 14.36
CA GLU A 107 10.50 -26.53 15.23
C GLU A 107 10.33 -26.15 16.70
N GLU A 108 10.94 -25.05 17.15
CA GLU A 108 10.74 -24.52 18.50
C GLU A 108 9.27 -24.14 18.74
N TYR A 109 8.62 -23.51 17.77
CA TYR A 109 7.18 -23.21 17.83
C TYR A 109 6.34 -24.49 17.97
N CYS A 110 6.65 -25.53 17.20
CA CYS A 110 5.97 -26.83 17.30
C CYS A 110 6.16 -27.45 18.68
N ASN A 111 7.36 -27.35 19.26
CA ASN A 111 7.63 -27.83 20.61
C ASN A 111 6.82 -27.06 21.66
N VAL A 112 6.72 -25.73 21.55
CA VAL A 112 5.85 -24.91 22.43
C VAL A 112 4.39 -25.35 22.30
N CYS A 113 3.92 -25.65 21.10
CA CYS A 113 2.57 -26.19 20.88
C CYS A 113 2.36 -27.53 21.59
N GLN A 114 3.30 -28.47 21.41
CA GLN A 114 3.24 -29.81 22.00
C GLN A 114 3.24 -29.77 23.54
N LEU A 115 4.10 -28.94 24.14
CA LEU A 115 4.13 -28.71 25.60
C LEU A 115 2.79 -28.18 26.13
N ASN A 116 2.03 -27.48 25.29
CA ASN A 116 0.69 -26.99 25.60
C ASN A 116 -0.44 -27.93 25.16
N ASN A 117 -0.10 -29.18 24.80
CA ASN A 117 -1.01 -30.26 24.37
C ASN A 117 -1.66 -30.05 22.99
N LEU A 118 -1.14 -29.16 22.15
CA LEU A 118 -1.52 -29.07 20.75
C LEU A 118 -0.52 -29.89 19.94
N THR A 119 -0.88 -31.11 19.53
CA THR A 119 0.05 -32.07 18.89
C THR A 119 -0.11 -32.21 17.39
N ASP A 120 -1.28 -31.88 16.83
CA ASP A 120 -1.51 -31.94 15.39
C ASP A 120 -0.80 -30.77 14.66
N ARG A 121 0.11 -31.12 13.74
CA ARG A 121 0.94 -30.15 13.02
C ARG A 121 0.11 -29.22 12.13
N LYS A 122 -0.98 -29.71 11.54
CA LYS A 122 -1.85 -28.89 10.67
C LYS A 122 -2.54 -27.82 11.50
N GLU A 123 -3.07 -28.18 12.67
CA GLU A 123 -3.67 -27.23 13.60
C GLU A 123 -2.62 -26.26 14.20
N MET A 124 -1.38 -26.68 14.45
CA MET A 124 -0.29 -25.75 14.83
C MET A 124 -0.06 -24.68 13.76
N LEU A 125 0.02 -25.07 12.48
CA LEU A 125 0.22 -24.13 11.39
C LEU A 125 -1.01 -23.22 11.20
N ARG A 126 -2.21 -23.74 11.39
CA ARG A 126 -3.45 -22.95 11.38
C ARG A 126 -3.46 -21.90 12.49
N LEU A 127 -3.04 -22.26 13.70
CA LEU A 127 -2.92 -21.32 14.82
C LEU A 127 -1.92 -20.22 14.51
N SER A 128 -0.72 -20.56 14.02
CA SER A 128 0.28 -19.52 13.71
C SER A 128 -0.18 -18.57 12.59
N ARG A 129 -0.93 -19.06 11.60
CA ARG A 129 -1.56 -18.22 10.58
C ARG A 129 -2.60 -17.28 11.20
N TYR A 130 -3.46 -17.81 12.05
CA TYR A 130 -4.44 -17.01 12.77
C TYR A 130 -3.78 -15.91 13.64
N LEU A 131 -2.69 -16.22 14.34
CA LEU A 131 -1.94 -15.22 15.12
C LEU A 131 -1.22 -14.20 14.22
N HIS A 132 -0.76 -14.62 13.04
CA HIS A 132 -0.20 -13.72 12.04
C HIS A 132 -1.23 -12.72 11.52
N ASP A 133 -2.42 -13.18 11.17
CA ASP A 133 -3.51 -12.34 10.67
C ASP A 133 -3.99 -11.34 11.74
N LEU A 134 -3.90 -11.70 13.01
CA LEU A 134 -4.18 -10.80 14.14
C LEU A 134 -3.04 -9.82 14.44
N GLY A 135 -1.87 -9.96 13.79
CA GLY A 135 -0.69 -9.15 14.08
C GLY A 135 -0.04 -9.45 15.44
N VAL A 136 -0.33 -10.60 16.05
CA VAL A 136 0.29 -11.02 17.33
C VAL A 136 1.74 -11.47 17.11
N CYS A 137 1.98 -12.18 16.02
CA CYS A 137 3.31 -12.59 15.58
C CYS A 137 3.40 -12.51 14.04
N LEU A 138 4.56 -12.76 13.45
CA LEU A 138 4.69 -12.87 12.00
C LEU A 138 5.17 -14.26 11.61
N HIS A 139 4.43 -14.95 10.73
CA HIS A 139 4.81 -16.26 10.21
C HIS A 139 4.36 -16.42 8.75
N PHE A 140 5.30 -16.21 7.83
CA PHE A 140 5.05 -16.28 6.39
C PHE A 140 5.27 -17.71 5.86
N GLN A 141 4.27 -18.55 6.05
CA GLN A 141 4.36 -20.00 5.77
C GLN A 141 4.64 -20.36 4.30
N ASP A 142 4.25 -19.48 3.37
CA ASP A 142 4.40 -19.71 1.93
C ASP A 142 5.71 -19.12 1.37
N ASP A 143 6.49 -18.41 2.19
CA ASP A 143 7.75 -17.79 1.78
C ASP A 143 8.93 -18.76 2.02
N PRO A 144 9.77 -19.05 1.00
CA PRO A 144 10.85 -20.04 1.12
C PRO A 144 11.87 -19.77 2.22
N THR A 145 12.12 -18.51 2.56
CA THR A 145 13.10 -18.10 3.58
C THR A 145 12.40 -17.95 4.92
N LEU A 146 11.29 -17.21 4.96
CA LEU A 146 10.61 -16.85 6.21
C LEU A 146 9.78 -17.98 6.83
N LYS A 147 9.41 -19.02 6.06
CA LYS A 147 8.65 -20.18 6.58
C LYS A 147 9.37 -20.95 7.69
N HIS A 148 10.67 -20.71 7.90
CA HIS A 148 11.48 -21.40 8.89
C HIS A 148 11.41 -20.75 10.28
N TYR A 149 10.86 -19.55 10.39
CA TYR A 149 10.84 -18.77 11.62
C TYR A 149 9.46 -18.19 11.94
N VAL A 150 9.18 -18.05 13.23
CA VAL A 150 8.07 -17.27 13.75
C VAL A 150 8.64 -16.07 14.50
N ILE A 151 8.40 -14.87 13.97
CA ILE A 151 8.77 -13.62 14.65
C ILE A 151 7.70 -13.35 15.70
N LEU A 152 8.03 -13.60 16.98
CA LEU A 152 7.12 -13.49 18.11
C LEU A 152 6.78 -12.04 18.46
N LYS A 153 7.71 -11.12 18.23
CA LYS A 153 7.54 -9.68 18.51
C LYS A 153 7.57 -8.90 17.20
N PRO A 154 6.43 -8.59 16.58
CA PRO A 154 6.37 -7.82 15.33
C PRO A 154 7.12 -6.49 15.41
N GLU A 155 7.12 -5.84 16.58
CA GLU A 155 7.80 -4.57 16.82
C GLU A 155 9.32 -4.68 16.57
N TRP A 156 9.93 -5.80 16.94
CA TRP A 156 11.35 -6.07 16.67
C TRP A 156 11.62 -6.11 15.15
N GLY A 157 10.75 -6.77 14.38
CA GLY A 157 10.85 -6.80 12.92
C GLY A 157 10.68 -5.42 12.31
N THR A 158 9.69 -4.64 12.77
CA THR A 158 9.49 -3.26 12.28
C THR A 158 10.66 -2.34 12.64
N ALA A 159 11.24 -2.47 13.83
CA ALA A 159 12.41 -1.70 14.24
C ALA A 159 13.62 -2.01 13.35
N ALA A 160 13.82 -3.27 12.95
CA ALA A 160 14.86 -3.65 12.00
C ALA A 160 14.70 -2.95 10.65
N VAL A 161 13.47 -2.89 10.14
CA VAL A 161 13.14 -2.19 8.89
C VAL A 161 13.46 -0.69 9.01
N TYR A 162 13.04 -0.05 10.10
CA TYR A 162 13.33 1.38 10.34
C TYR A 162 14.83 1.65 10.45
N LYS A 163 15.62 0.74 11.06
CA LYS A 163 17.09 0.87 11.07
C LYS A 163 17.68 1.01 9.67
N VAL A 164 17.11 0.34 8.66
CA VAL A 164 17.56 0.47 7.25
C VAL A 164 17.05 1.77 6.62
N LEU A 165 15.76 2.07 6.79
CA LEU A 165 15.14 3.24 6.14
C LEU A 165 15.61 4.58 6.71
N ASP A 166 15.96 4.61 7.99
CA ASP A 166 16.49 5.80 8.67
C ASP A 166 18.02 5.87 8.62
N ASN A 167 18.69 4.88 8.02
CA ASN A 167 20.14 4.88 7.91
C ASN A 167 20.63 6.02 7.00
N GLN A 168 21.60 6.80 7.49
CA GLN A 168 22.11 7.97 6.76
C GLN A 168 22.80 7.60 5.44
N THR A 169 23.53 6.48 5.38
CA THR A 169 24.21 6.02 4.16
C THR A 169 23.19 5.58 3.12
N VAL A 170 22.16 4.84 3.53
CA VAL A 170 21.07 4.41 2.64
C VAL A 170 20.32 5.63 2.08
N ASN A 171 20.01 6.61 2.94
CA ASN A 171 19.38 7.87 2.52
C ASN A 171 20.25 8.67 1.54
N LYS A 172 21.55 8.84 1.82
CA LYS A 172 22.49 9.54 0.92
C LYS A 172 22.63 8.84 -0.42
N ASN A 173 22.52 7.51 -0.44
CA ASN A 173 22.55 6.69 -1.65
C ASN A 173 21.18 6.58 -2.35
N LEU A 174 20.23 7.45 -2.01
CA LEU A 174 18.88 7.49 -2.61
C LEU A 174 18.16 6.14 -2.51
N GLY A 175 18.27 5.48 -1.36
CA GLY A 175 17.65 4.17 -1.11
C GLY A 175 18.43 2.98 -1.64
N CYS A 176 19.58 3.16 -2.28
CA CYS A 176 20.44 2.05 -2.71
C CYS A 176 21.27 1.51 -1.53
N PHE A 177 21.21 0.20 -1.30
CA PHE A 177 21.98 -0.47 -0.25
C PHE A 177 22.44 -1.87 -0.68
N THR A 178 23.38 -2.43 0.07
CA THR A 178 23.98 -3.73 -0.20
C THR A 178 23.90 -4.65 1.01
N GLN A 179 24.16 -5.95 0.81
CA GLN A 179 24.30 -6.89 1.92
C GLN A 179 25.37 -6.45 2.93
N ALA A 180 26.44 -5.79 2.48
CA ALA A 180 27.48 -5.27 3.37
C ALA A 180 26.96 -4.12 4.25
N HIS A 181 26.12 -3.23 3.72
CA HIS A 181 25.45 -2.22 4.54
C HIS A 181 24.50 -2.87 5.56
N LEU A 182 23.76 -3.91 5.17
CA LEU A 182 22.87 -4.62 6.10
C LEU A 182 23.65 -5.27 7.24
N LYS A 183 24.83 -5.85 6.97
CA LYS A 183 25.71 -6.40 8.00
C LYS A 183 26.12 -5.36 9.05
N ASP A 184 26.38 -4.13 8.63
CA ASP A 184 26.72 -3.02 9.53
C ASP A 184 25.48 -2.48 10.29
N ILE A 185 24.36 -2.33 9.59
CA ILE A 185 23.08 -1.84 10.17
C ILE A 185 22.53 -2.81 11.22
N TRP A 186 22.66 -4.11 10.98
CA TRP A 186 22.19 -5.20 11.82
C TRP A 186 23.35 -5.98 12.45
N GLN A 187 24.43 -5.28 12.81
CA GLN A 187 25.60 -5.88 13.44
C GLN A 187 25.38 -6.29 14.90
N ASP A 188 24.41 -5.67 15.57
CA ASP A 188 24.09 -5.99 16.95
C ASP A 188 23.50 -7.40 17.06
N SER A 189 23.80 -8.07 18.18
CA SER A 189 23.41 -9.46 18.46
C SER A 189 21.91 -9.69 18.38
N ASP A 190 21.11 -8.63 18.49
CA ASP A 190 19.66 -8.71 18.38
C ASP A 190 19.18 -9.02 16.96
N TYR A 191 19.99 -8.76 15.92
CA TYR A 191 19.62 -8.93 14.50
C TYR A 191 20.64 -9.72 13.66
N SER A 192 21.87 -9.91 14.14
CA SER A 192 22.98 -10.50 13.37
C SER A 192 22.65 -11.87 12.75
N ASP A 193 21.81 -12.65 13.42
CA ASP A 193 21.47 -14.03 13.02
C ASP A 193 20.27 -14.11 12.07
N MET A 194 19.62 -12.99 11.78
CA MET A 194 18.35 -12.93 11.02
C MET A 194 18.43 -11.98 9.81
N GLN A 195 19.61 -11.62 9.34
CA GLN A 195 19.78 -10.58 8.32
C GLN A 195 19.08 -10.93 7.00
N ASP A 196 19.15 -12.19 6.57
CA ASP A 196 18.53 -12.65 5.32
C ASP A 196 17.00 -12.69 5.45
N GLU A 197 16.49 -13.12 6.61
CA GLU A 197 15.06 -13.12 6.95
C GLU A 197 14.52 -11.69 7.04
N LEU A 198 15.25 -10.77 7.67
CA LEU A 198 14.84 -9.36 7.79
C LEU A 198 14.82 -8.67 6.43
N LEU A 199 15.78 -8.97 5.55
CA LEU A 199 15.78 -8.50 4.17
C LEU A 199 14.59 -9.08 3.39
N GLN A 200 14.34 -10.39 3.51
CA GLN A 200 13.18 -11.01 2.87
C GLN A 200 11.87 -10.43 3.41
N LEU A 201 11.80 -10.09 4.70
CA LEU A 201 10.65 -9.41 5.30
C LEU A 201 10.41 -8.04 4.65
N MET A 202 11.45 -7.25 4.42
CA MET A 202 11.35 -5.97 3.69
C MET A 202 10.83 -6.17 2.26
N MET A 203 11.31 -7.20 1.56
CA MET A 203 10.83 -7.54 0.22
C MET A 203 9.36 -7.98 0.24
N ARG A 204 8.96 -8.78 1.24
CA ARG A 204 7.58 -9.25 1.40
C ARG A 204 6.60 -8.11 1.70
N PHE A 205 7.05 -7.09 2.44
CA PHE A 205 6.32 -5.85 2.66
C PHE A 205 6.38 -4.86 1.49
N LYS A 206 7.03 -5.24 0.38
CA LYS A 206 7.19 -4.39 -0.82
C LYS A 206 7.86 -3.06 -0.50
N LEU A 207 8.86 -3.09 0.38
CA LEU A 207 9.63 -1.92 0.79
C LEU A 207 10.96 -1.80 0.07
N CYS A 208 11.43 -2.88 -0.57
CA CYS A 208 12.62 -2.89 -1.39
C CYS A 208 12.56 -3.98 -2.47
N TYR A 209 13.45 -3.89 -3.45
CA TYR A 209 13.65 -4.91 -4.48
C TYR A 209 15.14 -5.11 -4.78
N LEU A 210 15.51 -6.30 -5.28
CA LEU A 210 16.84 -6.61 -5.78
C LEU A 210 17.04 -6.01 -7.18
N ILE A 211 18.15 -5.32 -7.41
CA ILE A 211 18.48 -4.80 -8.74
C ILE A 211 18.78 -6.00 -9.68
N PRO A 212 18.05 -6.16 -10.79
CA PRO A 212 18.28 -7.23 -11.76
C PRO A 212 19.73 -7.22 -12.25
N HIS A 213 20.33 -8.42 -12.35
CA HIS A 213 21.71 -8.63 -12.80
C HIS A 213 22.80 -7.95 -11.94
N ARG A 214 22.45 -7.45 -10.75
CA ARG A 214 23.40 -6.88 -9.79
C ARG A 214 23.19 -7.51 -8.43
N SER A 215 23.86 -8.65 -8.22
CA SER A 215 23.76 -9.44 -6.99
C SER A 215 24.03 -8.58 -5.75
N TYR A 216 23.25 -8.83 -4.70
CA TYR A 216 23.39 -8.18 -3.38
C TYR A 216 23.22 -6.66 -3.35
N HIS A 217 22.56 -6.07 -4.36
CA HIS A 217 22.22 -4.65 -4.38
C HIS A 217 20.72 -4.46 -4.44
N TYR A 218 20.20 -3.62 -3.58
CA TYR A 218 18.78 -3.42 -3.37
C TYR A 218 18.44 -1.93 -3.42
N ILE A 219 17.19 -1.63 -3.74
CA ILE A 219 16.65 -0.27 -3.74
C ILE A 219 15.40 -0.24 -2.86
N ALA A 220 15.31 0.74 -1.97
CA ALA A 220 14.11 1.12 -1.24
C ALA A 220 13.44 2.34 -1.93
N PRO A 221 12.36 2.15 -2.72
CA PRO A 221 11.81 3.20 -3.59
C PRO A 221 11.33 4.47 -2.87
N GLN A 222 10.92 4.33 -1.61
CA GLN A 222 10.49 5.43 -0.75
C GLN A 222 11.60 6.45 -0.45
N LEU A 223 12.86 6.07 -0.61
CA LEU A 223 14.04 6.92 -0.40
C LEU A 223 14.65 7.45 -1.71
N LEU A 224 14.04 7.13 -2.86
CA LEU A 224 14.49 7.66 -4.15
C LEU A 224 14.36 9.18 -4.21
N ALA A 225 15.03 9.76 -5.21
CA ALA A 225 14.93 11.18 -5.52
C ALA A 225 13.47 11.64 -5.65
N ILE A 226 13.22 12.86 -5.18
CA ILE A 226 11.90 13.51 -5.26
C ILE A 226 11.64 13.95 -6.69
N ASP A 227 12.66 14.56 -7.29
CA ASP A 227 12.56 15.20 -8.59
C ASP A 227 12.58 14.14 -9.69
N GLN A 228 11.78 14.42 -10.71
CA GLN A 228 11.77 13.63 -11.94
C GLN A 228 13.13 13.76 -12.63
N LEU A 229 13.66 12.62 -13.08
CA LEU A 229 14.91 12.56 -13.82
C LEU A 229 14.72 13.09 -15.25
N ASP A 230 15.77 13.62 -15.85
CA ASP A 230 15.78 13.95 -17.27
C ASP A 230 15.89 12.67 -18.12
N TYR A 231 14.99 12.52 -19.10
CA TYR A 231 15.03 11.45 -20.08
C TYR A 231 14.36 11.87 -21.38
N THR A 232 14.72 11.19 -22.46
CA THR A 232 14.06 11.38 -23.76
C THR A 232 12.76 10.60 -23.80
N TRP A 233 11.70 11.23 -24.29
CA TRP A 233 10.39 10.60 -24.47
C TRP A 233 9.85 10.93 -25.86
N ASP A 234 9.35 9.91 -26.56
CA ASP A 234 8.66 10.09 -27.83
C ASP A 234 7.19 10.39 -27.55
N GLU A 235 6.81 11.66 -27.72
CA GLU A 235 5.44 12.14 -27.52
C GLU A 235 4.48 11.76 -28.66
N SER A 236 4.98 11.14 -29.73
CA SER A 236 4.13 10.80 -30.87
C SER A 236 3.21 9.62 -30.58
N ASN A 237 1.93 9.77 -30.95
CA ASN A 237 0.92 8.70 -30.95
C ASN A 237 0.82 7.92 -29.63
N ASN A 238 1.02 8.55 -28.47
CA ASN A 238 1.02 7.84 -27.18
C ASN A 238 -0.38 7.32 -26.82
N LEU A 239 -0.43 6.15 -26.17
CA LEU A 239 -1.64 5.70 -25.47
C LEU A 239 -1.58 6.26 -24.04
N ILE A 240 -2.61 7.02 -23.64
CA ILE A 240 -2.60 7.75 -22.35
C ILE A 240 -3.79 7.33 -21.49
N LEU A 241 -3.54 6.66 -20.37
CA LEU A 241 -4.56 6.33 -19.39
C LEU A 241 -4.34 7.16 -18.12
N ARG A 242 -5.41 7.61 -17.47
CA ARG A 242 -5.30 8.30 -16.17
C ARG A 242 -6.21 7.66 -15.14
N TYR A 243 -5.69 7.46 -13.93
CA TYR A 243 -6.49 7.14 -12.75
C TYR A 243 -6.65 8.39 -11.90
N LYS A 244 -7.88 8.80 -11.63
CA LYS A 244 -8.18 9.98 -10.79
C LYS A 244 -8.79 9.53 -9.47
N TYR A 245 -8.11 9.80 -8.37
CA TYR A 245 -8.48 9.34 -7.04
C TYR A 245 -9.28 10.40 -6.29
N LYS A 246 -10.26 9.95 -5.51
CA LYS A 246 -10.87 10.83 -4.50
C LYS A 246 -9.86 11.20 -3.42
N PHE A 247 -9.06 10.22 -2.99
CA PHE A 247 -7.92 10.36 -2.09
C PHE A 247 -6.84 9.35 -2.50
N ILE A 248 -5.60 9.81 -2.65
CA ILE A 248 -4.48 8.95 -3.06
C ILE A 248 -3.66 8.54 -1.82
N PRO A 249 -3.67 7.24 -1.43
CA PRO A 249 -2.82 6.78 -0.35
C PRO A 249 -1.36 6.85 -0.77
N LYS A 250 -0.49 7.25 0.16
CA LYS A 250 0.94 7.24 -0.10
C LYS A 250 1.42 5.81 -0.35
N GLY A 251 2.30 5.68 -1.34
CA GLY A 251 3.02 4.44 -1.61
C GLY A 251 2.42 3.53 -2.67
N ILE A 252 1.38 3.94 -3.40
CA ILE A 252 0.91 3.20 -4.59
C ILE A 252 2.08 3.07 -5.59
N ILE A 253 2.73 4.18 -5.94
CA ILE A 253 3.84 4.14 -6.90
C ILE A 253 5.06 3.42 -6.36
N THR A 254 5.43 3.59 -5.10
CA THR A 254 6.60 2.86 -4.55
C THR A 254 6.37 1.36 -4.55
N ARG A 255 5.15 0.88 -4.24
CA ARG A 255 4.78 -0.54 -4.36
C ARG A 255 4.75 -0.99 -5.82
N PHE A 256 4.22 -0.16 -6.72
CA PHE A 256 4.21 -0.44 -8.15
C PHE A 256 5.63 -0.62 -8.70
N ILE A 257 6.55 0.28 -8.34
CA ILE A 257 7.97 0.19 -8.67
C ILE A 257 8.57 -1.14 -8.21
N VAL A 258 8.29 -1.59 -6.98
CA VAL A 258 8.76 -2.89 -6.48
C VAL A 258 8.24 -4.04 -7.34
N GLU A 259 6.96 -4.04 -7.72
CA GLU A 259 6.38 -5.12 -8.54
C GLU A 259 6.90 -5.11 -9.98
N THR A 260 7.15 -3.94 -10.56
CA THR A 260 7.59 -3.78 -11.96
C THR A 260 9.10 -3.59 -12.13
N HIS A 261 9.88 -3.74 -11.05
CA HIS A 261 11.31 -3.47 -11.06
C HIS A 261 12.12 -4.15 -12.18
N PRO A 262 11.79 -5.38 -12.65
CA PRO A 262 12.55 -6.03 -13.70
C PRO A 262 12.51 -5.27 -15.03
N TRP A 263 11.48 -4.46 -15.25
CA TRP A 263 11.27 -3.70 -16.48
C TRP A 263 11.69 -2.24 -16.38
N ILE A 264 12.27 -1.79 -15.26
CA ILE A 264 12.75 -0.40 -15.15
C ILE A 264 13.78 -0.13 -16.24
N ASP A 265 13.54 0.92 -17.01
CA ASP A 265 14.36 1.27 -18.16
C ASP A 265 15.79 1.58 -17.72
N GLN A 266 16.73 0.81 -18.27
CA GLN A 266 18.15 0.80 -17.93
C GLN A 266 18.45 0.59 -16.43
N GLN A 267 17.46 0.15 -15.65
CA GLN A 267 17.52 0.10 -14.18
C GLN A 267 17.90 1.44 -13.52
N LYS A 268 17.56 2.57 -14.18
CA LYS A 268 17.94 3.92 -13.74
C LYS A 268 16.77 4.91 -13.75
N LEU A 269 15.82 4.76 -14.67
CA LEU A 269 14.74 5.73 -14.85
C LEU A 269 13.61 5.51 -13.86
N VAL A 270 13.90 5.78 -12.58
CA VAL A 270 12.96 5.63 -11.47
C VAL A 270 13.21 6.70 -10.42
N TRP A 271 12.14 7.29 -9.89
CA TRP A 271 12.15 8.27 -8.81
C TRP A 271 10.93 8.03 -7.93
N ARG A 272 10.81 8.76 -6.83
CA ARG A 272 9.84 8.42 -5.77
C ARG A 272 8.38 8.50 -6.22
N SER A 273 8.07 9.36 -7.20
CA SER A 273 6.72 9.56 -7.74
C SER A 273 6.54 9.02 -9.16
N GLY A 274 7.52 8.31 -9.74
CA GLY A 274 7.36 7.80 -11.08
C GLY A 274 8.46 6.87 -11.57
N VAL A 275 8.16 6.19 -12.67
CA VAL A 275 9.03 5.19 -13.26
C VAL A 275 8.83 5.11 -14.77
N ILE A 276 9.93 4.86 -15.48
CA ILE A 276 9.90 4.46 -16.89
C ILE A 276 10.18 2.98 -16.98
N LEU A 277 9.25 2.25 -17.59
CA LEU A 277 9.37 0.83 -17.88
C LEU A 277 9.70 0.63 -19.35
N ASN A 278 10.45 -0.42 -19.66
CA ASN A 278 10.81 -0.81 -21.01
C ASN A 278 10.66 -2.33 -21.15
N LYS A 279 9.77 -2.75 -22.05
CA LYS A 279 9.50 -4.16 -22.35
C LYS A 279 9.23 -4.29 -23.84
N ASP A 280 9.95 -5.20 -24.51
CA ASP A 280 9.76 -5.52 -25.93
C ASP A 280 9.76 -4.29 -26.85
N GLN A 281 10.75 -3.38 -26.67
CA GLN A 281 10.88 -2.11 -27.40
C GLN A 281 9.68 -1.15 -27.25
N THR A 282 8.87 -1.35 -26.21
CA THR A 282 7.76 -0.48 -25.84
C THR A 282 8.06 0.11 -24.47
N ARG A 283 7.86 1.42 -24.32
CA ARG A 283 8.13 2.16 -23.08
C ARG A 283 6.83 2.63 -22.45
N ALA A 284 6.74 2.55 -21.12
CA ALA A 284 5.64 3.09 -20.35
C ALA A 284 6.18 4.06 -19.28
N GLU A 285 5.66 5.29 -19.28
CA GLU A 285 5.85 6.25 -18.22
C GLU A 285 4.66 6.17 -17.27
N VAL A 286 4.93 5.99 -15.98
CA VAL A 286 3.91 5.97 -14.92
C VAL A 286 4.29 7.00 -13.86
N ILE A 287 3.47 8.03 -13.70
CA ILE A 287 3.75 9.15 -12.78
C ILE A 287 2.55 9.41 -11.87
N GLU A 288 2.82 9.54 -10.57
CA GLU A 288 1.91 10.04 -9.56
C GLU A 288 2.00 11.57 -9.43
N TYR A 289 0.89 12.21 -9.75
CA TYR A 289 0.62 13.61 -9.56
C TYR A 289 -0.22 13.80 -8.29
N TYR A 290 0.45 13.79 -7.13
CA TYR A 290 -0.22 13.79 -5.81
C TYR A 290 -1.21 14.95 -5.63
N ASN A 291 -0.86 16.16 -6.07
CA ASN A 291 -1.71 17.35 -5.93
C ASN A 291 -2.97 17.27 -6.81
N GLN A 292 -2.85 16.63 -7.98
CA GLN A 292 -3.95 16.36 -8.90
C GLN A 292 -4.74 15.10 -8.49
N ARG A 293 -4.25 14.35 -7.50
CA ARG A 293 -4.76 13.02 -7.10
C ARG A 293 -4.87 12.12 -8.32
N GLU A 294 -3.83 12.08 -9.13
CA GLU A 294 -3.84 11.40 -10.40
C GLU A 294 -2.61 10.51 -10.54
N ILE A 295 -2.78 9.32 -11.12
CA ILE A 295 -1.70 8.56 -11.73
C ILE A 295 -1.90 8.61 -13.24
N LYS A 296 -0.91 9.15 -13.96
CA LYS A 296 -0.90 9.22 -15.42
C LYS A 296 0.02 8.15 -15.97
N ILE A 297 -0.48 7.41 -16.96
CA ILE A 297 0.27 6.39 -17.70
C ILE A 297 0.36 6.85 -19.15
N ARG A 298 1.56 6.93 -19.70
CA ARG A 298 1.78 7.12 -21.14
C ARG A 298 2.56 5.94 -21.70
N VAL A 299 2.12 5.39 -22.82
CA VAL A 299 2.79 4.26 -23.47
C VAL A 299 3.16 4.61 -24.91
N SER A 300 4.41 4.36 -25.27
CA SER A 300 4.97 4.56 -26.61
C SER A 300 5.68 3.29 -27.11
N GLY A 301 5.72 3.08 -28.43
CA GLY A 301 6.26 1.87 -29.07
C GLY A 301 5.19 1.03 -29.80
N ASN A 302 5.55 -0.11 -30.38
CA ASN A 302 4.62 -0.84 -31.25
C ASN A 302 3.57 -1.67 -30.49
N ARG A 303 3.85 -2.07 -29.25
CA ARG A 303 2.99 -2.97 -28.45
C ARG A 303 2.35 -2.23 -27.27
N LYS A 304 1.80 -1.03 -27.53
CA LYS A 304 1.27 -0.13 -26.49
C LYS A 304 0.16 -0.79 -25.66
N LYS A 305 -0.74 -1.52 -26.31
CA LYS A 305 -1.86 -2.22 -25.66
C LYS A 305 -1.36 -3.31 -24.71
N GLU A 306 -0.46 -4.17 -25.16
CA GLU A 306 0.14 -5.23 -24.35
C GLU A 306 0.84 -4.68 -23.10
N LEU A 307 1.68 -3.64 -23.25
CA LEU A 307 2.38 -3.06 -22.10
C LEU A 307 1.42 -2.29 -21.17
N LEU A 308 0.41 -1.60 -21.71
CA LEU A 308 -0.61 -0.96 -20.88
C LEU A 308 -1.40 -2.01 -20.08
N ALA A 309 -1.76 -3.14 -20.67
CA ALA A 309 -2.45 -4.23 -19.97
C ALA A 309 -1.63 -4.76 -18.79
N VAL A 310 -0.31 -4.92 -18.97
CA VAL A 310 0.60 -5.30 -17.88
C VAL A 310 0.65 -4.24 -16.76
N VAL A 311 0.82 -2.97 -17.12
CA VAL A 311 0.89 -1.85 -16.15
C VAL A 311 -0.42 -1.73 -15.36
N THR A 312 -1.55 -1.79 -16.05
CA THR A 312 -2.88 -1.67 -15.44
C THR A 312 -3.19 -2.89 -14.56
N TYR A 313 -2.82 -4.10 -14.97
CA TYR A 313 -2.95 -5.29 -14.13
C TYR A 313 -2.17 -5.17 -12.81
N GLU A 314 -0.92 -4.69 -12.86
CA GLU A 314 -0.09 -4.49 -11.67
C GLU A 314 -0.68 -3.41 -10.74
N LEU A 315 -1.18 -2.30 -11.30
CA LEU A 315 -1.87 -1.26 -10.52
C LEU A 315 -3.18 -1.77 -9.93
N GLU A 316 -3.97 -2.56 -10.64
CA GLU A 316 -5.21 -3.15 -10.14
C GLU A 316 -4.97 -4.07 -8.95
N LYS A 317 -3.92 -4.89 -8.96
CA LYS A 317 -3.54 -5.70 -7.79
C LYS A 317 -3.27 -4.84 -6.57
N ILE A 318 -2.62 -3.69 -6.76
CA ILE A 318 -2.34 -2.72 -5.69
C ILE A 318 -3.64 -2.05 -5.23
N HIS A 319 -4.50 -1.59 -6.15
CA HIS A 319 -5.78 -0.99 -5.83
C HIS A 319 -6.69 -1.92 -5.02
N LYS A 320 -6.78 -3.20 -5.42
CA LYS A 320 -7.56 -4.25 -4.73
C LYS A 320 -7.04 -4.58 -3.33
N SER A 321 -5.83 -4.17 -2.99
CA SER A 321 -5.27 -4.36 -1.63
C SER A 321 -5.75 -3.32 -0.61
N TYR A 322 -6.49 -2.30 -1.05
CA TYR A 322 -7.12 -1.31 -0.18
C TYR A 322 -8.63 -1.60 -0.10
N GLU A 323 -9.21 -1.44 1.09
CA GLU A 323 -10.61 -1.83 1.34
C GLU A 323 -11.61 -0.95 0.56
N ARG A 324 -11.34 0.35 0.48
CA ARG A 324 -12.31 1.36 -0.01
C ARG A 324 -11.69 2.40 -0.94
N LEU A 325 -10.71 2.00 -1.74
CA LEU A 325 -10.06 2.92 -2.68
C LEU A 325 -11.04 3.37 -3.77
N GLN A 326 -11.34 4.67 -3.80
CA GLN A 326 -12.23 5.28 -4.79
C GLN A 326 -11.42 6.02 -5.86
N TYR A 327 -11.56 5.58 -7.10
CA TYR A 327 -10.91 6.19 -8.25
C TYR A 327 -11.75 6.02 -9.52
N ASP A 328 -11.56 6.97 -10.43
CA ASP A 328 -12.10 6.94 -11.79
C ASP A 328 -11.00 6.58 -12.78
N THR A 329 -11.30 5.70 -13.74
CA THR A 329 -10.43 5.44 -14.88
C THR A 329 -10.85 6.35 -16.04
N LEU A 330 -9.92 7.17 -16.53
CA LEU A 330 -10.12 8.12 -17.61
C LEU A 330 -9.45 7.61 -18.90
N VAL A 331 -10.28 7.34 -19.90
CA VAL A 331 -9.92 6.82 -21.22
C VAL A 331 -9.73 7.98 -22.19
N PRO A 332 -8.63 8.05 -22.94
CA PRO A 332 -8.39 9.15 -23.87
C PRO A 332 -9.32 9.03 -25.08
N CYS A 333 -9.75 10.17 -25.61
CA CYS A 333 -10.43 10.21 -26.90
C CYS A 333 -9.46 9.84 -28.03
N ASN A 334 -9.94 9.09 -29.01
CA ASN A 334 -9.18 8.64 -30.19
C ASN A 334 -9.58 9.38 -31.48
N CYS A 335 -10.26 10.53 -31.39
CA CYS A 335 -10.51 11.40 -32.55
C CYS A 335 -9.21 11.97 -33.11
N GLU A 336 -9.21 12.46 -34.35
CA GLU A 336 -8.01 12.95 -35.03
C GLU A 336 -7.32 14.09 -34.27
N THR A 337 -8.09 14.96 -33.61
CA THR A 337 -7.54 16.07 -32.80
C THR A 337 -6.92 15.59 -31.48
N CYS A 338 -7.45 14.52 -30.88
CA CYS A 338 -6.94 13.98 -29.63
C CYS A 338 -5.80 12.98 -29.84
N GLN A 339 -5.78 12.30 -30.98
CA GLN A 339 -4.74 11.34 -31.32
C GLN A 339 -3.38 12.03 -31.43
N GLY A 340 -2.40 11.56 -30.66
CA GLY A 340 -1.06 12.17 -30.59
C GLY A 340 -0.96 13.41 -29.69
N SER A 341 -2.07 13.90 -29.13
CA SER A 341 -2.05 14.93 -28.09
C SER A 341 -1.55 14.34 -26.76
N GLN A 342 -0.76 15.11 -26.03
CA GLN A 342 -0.32 14.76 -24.68
C GLN A 342 -1.37 15.04 -23.59
N ASN A 343 -2.43 15.78 -23.97
CA ASN A 343 -3.57 16.13 -23.13
C ASN A 343 -4.88 15.93 -23.91
N PRO A 344 -5.22 14.69 -24.32
CA PRO A 344 -6.46 14.42 -25.01
C PRO A 344 -7.67 14.66 -24.07
N HIS A 345 -8.82 14.96 -24.67
CA HIS A 345 -10.09 14.82 -23.97
C HIS A 345 -10.21 13.39 -23.43
N ALA A 346 -10.84 13.20 -22.28
CA ALA A 346 -10.99 11.88 -21.71
C ALA A 346 -12.37 11.65 -21.12
N TYR A 347 -12.79 10.40 -21.21
CA TYR A 347 -14.08 9.94 -20.75
C TYR A 347 -13.91 9.04 -19.53
N LEU A 348 -14.88 9.09 -18.61
CA LEU A 348 -14.99 8.11 -17.54
C LEU A 348 -15.29 6.73 -18.14
N LEU A 349 -14.44 5.74 -17.86
CA LEU A 349 -14.62 4.37 -18.37
C LEU A 349 -15.99 3.80 -17.98
N GLU A 350 -16.45 4.05 -16.74
CA GLU A 350 -17.78 3.63 -16.29
C GLU A 350 -18.91 4.25 -17.13
N ALA A 351 -18.75 5.51 -17.55
CA ALA A 351 -19.73 6.17 -18.41
C ALA A 351 -19.76 5.57 -19.82
N LEU A 352 -18.61 5.16 -20.36
CA LEU A 352 -18.54 4.44 -21.64
C LEU A 352 -19.27 3.09 -21.57
N TYR A 353 -19.06 2.31 -20.51
CA TYR A 353 -19.80 1.06 -20.29
C TYR A 353 -21.31 1.28 -20.12
N LYS A 354 -21.74 2.28 -19.34
CA LYS A 354 -23.16 2.64 -19.20
C LYS A 354 -23.80 2.97 -20.54
N ARG A 355 -23.08 3.69 -21.42
CA ARG A 355 -23.55 4.00 -22.78
C ARG A 355 -23.70 2.75 -23.64
N LEU A 356 -22.72 1.85 -23.64
CA LEU A 356 -22.80 0.58 -24.37
C LEU A 356 -24.01 -0.25 -23.94
N ASN A 357 -24.23 -0.38 -22.63
CA ASN A 357 -25.35 -1.13 -22.07
C ASN A 357 -26.71 -0.49 -22.40
N ALA A 358 -26.75 0.84 -22.55
CA ALA A 358 -27.93 1.58 -22.98
C ALA A 358 -28.12 1.62 -24.52
N GLY A 359 -27.30 0.89 -25.29
CA GLY A 359 -27.36 0.88 -26.76
C GLY A 359 -26.90 2.18 -27.42
N ARG A 360 -26.11 3.01 -26.71
CA ARG A 360 -25.54 4.27 -27.20
C ARG A 360 -24.09 4.04 -27.60
N TYR A 361 -23.83 3.83 -28.88
CA TYR A 361 -22.50 3.46 -29.40
C TYR A 361 -21.61 4.63 -29.80
N GLN A 362 -22.12 5.86 -29.73
CA GLN A 362 -21.34 7.06 -30.04
C GLN A 362 -21.34 8.05 -28.88
N ILE A 363 -20.27 8.81 -28.77
CA ILE A 363 -20.08 9.90 -27.81
C ILE A 363 -19.34 11.05 -28.50
N GLU A 364 -19.71 12.30 -28.19
CA GLU A 364 -19.07 13.49 -28.75
C GLU A 364 -17.78 13.81 -27.98
N CYS A 365 -16.73 14.20 -28.70
CA CYS A 365 -15.51 14.72 -28.13
C CYS A 365 -15.64 16.22 -27.84
N GLU A 366 -15.45 16.65 -26.59
CA GLU A 366 -15.52 18.09 -26.23
C GLU A 366 -14.40 18.95 -26.83
N ASN A 367 -13.33 18.34 -27.35
CA ASN A 367 -12.24 19.09 -27.99
C ASN A 367 -12.47 19.30 -29.48
N SER A 368 -13.00 18.30 -30.20
CA SER A 368 -13.18 18.35 -31.67
C SER A 368 -14.65 18.44 -32.10
N TYR A 369 -15.59 18.21 -31.18
CA TYR A 369 -17.03 18.06 -31.42
C TYR A 369 -17.37 16.93 -32.41
N GLU A 370 -16.45 15.97 -32.59
CA GLU A 370 -16.67 14.79 -33.43
C GLU A 370 -17.28 13.65 -32.63
N MET A 371 -18.19 12.91 -33.27
CA MET A 371 -18.72 11.67 -32.71
C MET A 371 -17.70 10.54 -32.86
N VAL A 372 -17.29 9.95 -31.74
CA VAL A 372 -16.38 8.80 -31.70
C VAL A 372 -17.10 7.53 -31.25
N ASP A 373 -16.60 6.38 -31.72
CA ASP A 373 -17.16 5.07 -31.39
C ASP A 373 -16.75 4.65 -29.96
N VAL A 374 -17.76 4.36 -29.13
CA VAL A 374 -17.56 4.02 -27.71
C VAL A 374 -16.81 2.69 -27.54
N ARG A 375 -17.02 1.70 -28.42
CA ARG A 375 -16.32 0.40 -28.31
C ARG A 375 -14.85 0.57 -28.60
N ARG A 376 -14.51 1.31 -29.66
CA ARG A 376 -13.11 1.59 -30.01
C ARG A 376 -12.34 2.28 -28.88
N LEU A 377 -12.98 3.23 -28.18
CA LEU A 377 -12.37 3.87 -27.01
C LEU A 377 -12.02 2.87 -25.91
N ILE A 378 -12.91 1.91 -25.63
CA ILE A 378 -12.67 0.88 -24.60
C ILE A 378 -11.61 -0.12 -25.07
N ASP A 379 -11.70 -0.59 -26.32
CA ASP A 379 -10.76 -1.55 -26.91
C ASP A 379 -9.32 -0.99 -27.03
N ASP A 380 -9.17 0.33 -27.02
CA ASP A 380 -7.86 0.99 -27.03
C ASP A 380 -7.15 0.94 -25.68
N VAL A 381 -7.89 0.76 -24.58
CA VAL A 381 -7.34 0.71 -23.23
C VAL A 381 -7.56 -0.63 -22.52
N ASN A 382 -8.37 -1.52 -23.08
CA ASN A 382 -8.76 -2.75 -22.43
C ASN A 382 -8.59 -3.97 -23.35
N GLU A 383 -7.73 -4.91 -22.93
CA GLU A 383 -7.75 -6.31 -23.40
C GLU A 383 -8.19 -7.28 -22.28
N LEU A 384 -8.50 -6.78 -21.09
CA LEU A 384 -8.76 -7.61 -19.91
C LEU A 384 -10.26 -7.96 -19.79
N TYR A 385 -10.81 -8.71 -20.75
CA TYR A 385 -11.96 -9.63 -20.55
C TYR A 385 -12.11 -10.52 -21.80
N VAL A 386 -11.23 -11.53 -21.95
CA VAL A 386 -11.54 -12.77 -22.67
C VAL A 386 -11.19 -13.94 -21.77
#